data_AF-A0AAN9A8M5-F1
#
_entry.id   AF-A0AAN9A8M5-F1
#
_cell.length_a   1.000
_cell.length_b   1.000
_cell.length_c   1.000
_cell.angle_alpha   90.00
_cell.angle_beta   90.00
_cell.angle_gamma   90.00
#
_symmetry.space_group_name_H-M   'P 1'
#
loop_
_entity.id
_entity.type
_entity.pdbx_description
1 polymer ?
#
loop_
_entity_poly.entity_id
_entity_poly.type
_entity_poly.pdbx_seq_one_letter_code
_entity_poly.pdbx_strand_id
1 'polypeptide(L)'
;MTKRAQGRKKFGIKNFKIRFFRLTTQYLSYSKTEGGNPLCQIPVDQILAVERVEESSFKIKNMFQLVQPNRTLYIQAMNCVEEKEWLDLLTKVCQYNSHRLKQYHPGAYINSHWQCCKAGCEQAPGCSAVSNMECDLKIHIDSDREMERLYALLMDNMASLEKLHSACESAMHIDKNGEVSIGGVNLDPAISYKSLNSVIASIMQLHQEHKNHQRRLLRSLKYGSKQAPIGDDNYLLLASSIDKVDAGNSAGSDKSMQMARKTSSSPV
;
A
#
# COMPACT_ATOMS: atom_id res chain seq x y z
N MET A 1 2.89 -24.56 -3.16
CA MET A 1 4.29 -24.70 -3.66
C MET A 1 5.10 -25.71 -2.87
N THR A 2 6.19 -26.22 -3.44
CA THR A 2 7.06 -27.23 -2.81
C THR A 2 8.46 -26.67 -2.57
N LYS A 3 8.99 -26.73 -1.35
CA LYS A 3 10.35 -26.25 -1.05
C LYS A 3 11.35 -27.34 -0.73
N ARG A 4 12.58 -27.18 -1.22
CA ARG A 4 13.70 -28.05 -0.84
C ARG A 4 14.05 -27.88 0.63
N ALA A 5 14.25 -28.98 1.36
CA ALA A 5 14.73 -28.92 2.73
C ALA A 5 16.16 -28.39 2.79
N GLN A 6 16.44 -27.49 3.73
CA GLN A 6 17.75 -26.85 3.86
C GLN A 6 18.76 -27.68 4.65
N GLY A 7 18.40 -28.89 5.10
CA GLY A 7 19.31 -29.82 5.77
C GLY A 7 19.95 -29.24 7.05
N ARG A 8 19.22 -29.28 8.18
CA ARG A 8 19.74 -28.82 9.49
C ARG A 8 20.91 -29.68 10.04
N LYS A 9 21.18 -30.84 9.44
CA LYS A 9 22.26 -31.78 9.81
C LYS A 9 23.18 -31.97 8.60
N LYS A 10 24.50 -32.04 8.84
CA LYS A 10 25.54 -32.18 7.78
C LYS A 10 25.31 -33.35 6.82
N PHE A 11 24.61 -34.40 7.25
CA PHE A 11 24.29 -35.59 6.45
C PHE A 11 22.78 -35.82 6.22
N GLY A 12 21.94 -34.81 6.47
CA GLY A 12 20.48 -34.95 6.32
C GLY A 12 20.03 -34.95 4.87
N ILE A 13 19.16 -35.89 4.49
CA ILE A 13 18.55 -35.94 3.16
C ILE A 13 17.74 -34.66 2.90
N LYS A 14 18.10 -33.93 1.85
CA LYS A 14 17.46 -32.67 1.45
C LYS A 14 16.22 -32.94 0.57
N ASN A 15 15.13 -33.39 1.19
CA ASN A 15 13.87 -33.68 0.49
C ASN A 15 13.05 -32.43 0.18
N PHE A 16 12.25 -32.51 -0.89
CA PHE A 16 11.23 -31.51 -1.21
C PHE A 16 9.99 -31.70 -0.35
N LYS A 17 9.40 -30.61 0.16
CA LYS A 17 8.19 -30.66 0.98
C LYS A 17 7.20 -29.58 0.56
N ILE A 18 5.94 -29.98 0.36
CA ILE A 18 4.83 -29.07 0.09
C ILE A 18 4.61 -28.16 1.30
N ARG A 19 4.47 -26.86 1.06
CA ARG A 19 4.19 -25.84 2.07
C ARG A 19 3.22 -24.81 1.53
N PHE A 20 2.46 -24.23 2.44
CA PHE A 20 1.66 -23.05 2.17
C PHE A 20 2.55 -21.83 2.36
N PHE A 21 2.68 -21.01 1.32
CA PHE A 21 3.48 -19.80 1.34
C PHE A 21 2.56 -18.59 1.44
N ARG A 22 2.97 -17.60 2.21
CA ARG A 22 2.27 -16.33 2.36
C ARG A 22 3.26 -15.20 2.25
N LEU A 23 2.99 -14.28 1.32
CA LEU A 23 3.76 -13.05 1.15
C LEU A 23 2.99 -11.88 1.75
N THR A 24 3.70 -11.04 2.49
CA THR A 24 3.26 -9.70 2.89
C THR A 24 4.33 -8.70 2.47
N THR A 25 4.07 -7.40 2.66
CA THR A 25 5.07 -6.35 2.44
C THR A 25 6.24 -6.41 3.42
N GLN A 26 6.10 -7.14 4.54
CA GLN A 26 7.11 -7.22 5.60
C GLN A 26 7.87 -8.55 5.60
N TYR A 27 7.21 -9.65 5.22
CA TYR A 27 7.81 -10.98 5.29
C TYR A 27 7.21 -11.98 4.29
N LEU A 28 8.03 -12.94 3.90
CA LEU A 28 7.63 -14.19 3.29
C LEU A 28 7.62 -15.29 4.36
N SER A 29 6.50 -15.95 4.58
CA SER A 29 6.40 -17.06 5.52
C SER A 29 5.90 -18.34 4.86
N TYR A 30 6.18 -19.48 5.51
CA TYR A 30 5.61 -20.76 5.09
C TYR A 30 5.22 -21.67 6.25
N SER A 31 4.11 -22.38 6.10
CA SER A 31 3.50 -23.26 7.11
C SER A 31 3.22 -24.67 6.56
N LYS A 32 2.90 -25.62 7.45
CA LYS A 32 2.50 -26.98 7.04
C LYS A 32 1.10 -27.01 6.44
N THR A 33 0.20 -26.18 6.96
CA THR A 33 -1.22 -26.09 6.59
C THR A 33 -1.57 -24.65 6.28
N GLU A 34 -2.61 -24.46 5.48
CA GLU A 34 -3.20 -23.14 5.23
C GLU A 34 -3.65 -22.50 6.54
N GLY A 35 -3.37 -21.22 6.73
CA GLY A 35 -3.68 -20.49 7.97
C GLY A 35 -2.93 -20.95 9.24
N GLY A 36 -2.10 -21.99 9.16
CA GLY A 36 -1.37 -22.52 10.31
C GLY A 36 -0.16 -21.66 10.73
N ASN A 37 0.38 -21.95 11.92
CA ASN A 37 1.55 -21.25 12.44
C ASN A 37 2.76 -21.35 11.48
N PRO A 38 3.47 -20.24 11.21
CA PRO A 38 4.59 -20.23 10.30
C PRO A 38 5.75 -21.05 10.86
N LEU A 39 6.30 -21.96 10.04
CA LEU A 39 7.51 -22.72 10.37
C LEU A 39 8.77 -21.85 10.28
N CYS A 40 8.71 -20.83 9.43
CA CYS A 40 9.75 -19.85 9.21
C CYS A 40 9.09 -18.59 8.67
N GLN A 41 9.64 -17.46 9.06
CA GLN A 41 9.32 -16.16 8.54
C GLN A 41 10.63 -15.53 8.07
N ILE A 42 10.67 -15.10 6.82
CA ILE A 42 11.82 -14.48 6.17
C ILE A 42 11.45 -13.01 5.98
N PRO A 43 12.08 -12.09 6.71
CA PRO A 43 11.91 -10.66 6.50
C PRO A 43 12.23 -10.28 5.04
N VAL A 44 11.42 -9.40 4.46
CA VAL A 44 11.57 -8.98 3.05
C VAL A 44 12.93 -8.33 2.81
N ASP A 45 13.42 -7.52 3.74
CA ASP A 45 14.73 -6.86 3.71
C ASP A 45 15.92 -7.83 3.63
N GLN A 46 15.74 -9.06 4.14
CA GLN A 46 16.74 -10.13 4.08
C GLN A 46 16.73 -10.91 2.76
N ILE A 47 15.85 -10.57 1.82
CA ILE A 47 15.81 -11.17 0.49
C ILE A 47 16.75 -10.37 -0.42
N LEU A 48 17.85 -11.02 -0.82
CA LEU A 48 18.92 -10.38 -1.59
C LEU A 48 18.67 -10.48 -3.10
N ALA A 49 18.12 -11.60 -3.56
CA ALA A 49 17.74 -11.82 -4.95
C ALA A 49 16.66 -12.91 -5.04
N VAL A 50 15.82 -12.83 -6.07
CA VAL A 50 14.81 -13.84 -6.40
C VAL A 50 14.90 -14.10 -7.89
N GLU A 51 15.22 -15.33 -8.27
CA GLU A 51 15.57 -15.66 -9.64
C GLU A 51 15.14 -17.08 -10.02
N ARG A 52 15.04 -17.33 -11.32
CA ARG A 52 14.85 -18.71 -11.83
C ARG A 52 16.07 -19.57 -11.53
N VAL A 53 15.82 -20.85 -11.32
CA VAL A 53 16.85 -21.88 -11.16
C VAL A 53 16.98 -22.63 -12.46
N GLU A 54 18.20 -22.87 -12.89
CA GLU A 54 18.49 -23.67 -14.08
C GLU A 54 17.93 -25.10 -13.91
N GLU A 55 17.10 -25.56 -14.85
CA GLU A 55 16.41 -26.85 -14.77
C GLU A 55 17.38 -28.02 -14.59
N SER A 56 18.58 -27.92 -15.15
CA SER A 56 19.66 -28.91 -15.04
C SER A 56 20.06 -29.21 -13.59
N SER A 57 19.82 -28.27 -12.66
CA SER A 57 20.19 -28.38 -11.24
C SER A 57 19.43 -29.48 -10.51
N PHE A 58 18.13 -29.61 -10.77
CA PHE A 58 17.25 -30.56 -10.08
C PHE A 58 16.49 -31.49 -11.03
N LYS A 59 16.54 -31.22 -12.34
CA LYS A 59 15.68 -31.83 -13.36
C LYS A 59 14.19 -31.64 -13.06
N ILE A 60 13.85 -30.48 -12.49
CA ILE A 60 12.50 -30.09 -12.08
C ILE A 60 12.20 -28.71 -12.69
N LYS A 61 11.03 -28.59 -13.32
CA LYS A 61 10.54 -27.34 -13.92
C LYS A 61 9.91 -26.40 -12.89
N ASN A 62 9.72 -25.15 -13.29
CA ASN A 62 9.06 -24.10 -12.50
C ASN A 62 9.74 -23.85 -11.14
N MET A 63 11.07 -23.92 -11.15
CA MET A 63 11.90 -23.75 -9.98
C MET A 63 12.46 -22.33 -9.94
N PHE A 64 12.32 -21.71 -8.78
CA PHE A 64 12.97 -20.43 -8.49
C PHE A 64 13.71 -20.52 -7.15
N GLN A 65 14.60 -19.57 -6.95
CA GLN A 65 15.42 -19.45 -5.75
C GLN A 65 15.25 -18.08 -5.12
N LEU A 66 15.32 -18.09 -3.80
CA LEU A 66 15.33 -16.90 -2.97
C LEU A 66 16.64 -16.90 -2.18
N VAL A 67 17.50 -15.94 -2.47
CA VAL A 67 18.83 -15.81 -1.88
C VAL A 67 18.73 -14.98 -0.61
N GLN A 68 19.18 -15.55 0.52
CA GLN A 68 19.31 -14.88 1.82
C GLN A 68 20.80 -14.78 2.18
N PRO A 69 21.21 -13.90 3.11
CA PRO A 69 22.62 -13.74 3.50
C PRO A 69 23.33 -15.05 3.86
N ASN A 70 22.62 -15.95 4.54
CA ASN A 70 23.22 -17.18 5.07
C ASN A 70 22.93 -18.43 4.23
N ARG A 71 21.94 -18.37 3.31
CA ARG A 71 21.45 -19.55 2.59
C ARG A 71 20.55 -19.21 1.41
N THR A 72 20.49 -20.11 0.44
CA THR A 72 19.50 -20.05 -0.64
C THR A 72 18.33 -20.99 -0.37
N LEU A 73 17.11 -20.52 -0.61
CA LEU A 73 15.88 -21.31 -0.55
C LEU A 73 15.41 -21.64 -1.97
N TYR A 74 15.30 -22.93 -2.29
CA TYR A 74 14.80 -23.41 -3.58
C TYR A 74 13.32 -23.81 -3.46
N ILE A 75 12.49 -23.28 -4.36
CA ILE A 75 11.02 -23.44 -4.36
C ILE A 75 10.57 -23.84 -5.76
N GLN A 76 9.65 -24.80 -5.80
CA GLN A 76 8.93 -25.23 -7.00
C GLN A 76 7.50 -24.69 -6.95
N ALA A 77 7.10 -23.97 -8.00
CA ALA A 77 5.70 -23.66 -8.26
C ALA A 77 4.99 -24.83 -8.96
N MET A 78 3.66 -24.87 -8.88
CA MET A 78 2.85 -25.91 -9.51
C MET A 78 2.91 -25.81 -11.05
N ASN A 79 2.97 -24.60 -11.58
CA ASN A 79 3.03 -24.32 -13.01
C ASN A 79 3.85 -23.04 -13.28
N CYS A 80 4.10 -22.74 -14.55
CA CYS A 80 4.89 -21.59 -14.97
C CYS A 80 4.19 -20.24 -14.73
N VAL A 81 2.86 -20.22 -14.64
CA VAL A 81 2.09 -19.00 -14.34
C VAL A 81 2.29 -18.63 -12.88
N GLU A 82 2.07 -19.58 -11.95
CA GLU A 82 2.33 -19.38 -10.52
C GLU A 82 3.82 -19.02 -10.29
N GLU A 83 4.76 -19.68 -10.96
CA GLU A 83 6.19 -19.32 -10.88
C GLU A 83 6.44 -17.85 -11.25
N LYS A 84 5.87 -17.40 -12.37
CA LYS A 84 6.03 -16.03 -12.86
C LYS A 84 5.39 -15.03 -11.88
N GLU A 85 4.18 -15.28 -11.42
CA GLU A 85 3.50 -14.42 -10.44
C GLU A 85 4.33 -14.26 -9.15
N TRP A 86 4.88 -15.35 -8.63
CA TRP A 86 5.73 -15.30 -7.44
C TRP A 86 7.04 -14.56 -7.68
N LEU A 87 7.69 -14.76 -8.83
CA LEU A 87 8.89 -14.02 -9.22
C LEU A 87 8.60 -12.52 -9.30
N ASP A 88 7.53 -12.15 -10.00
CA ASP A 88 7.16 -10.75 -10.24
C ASP A 88 6.81 -10.04 -8.92
N LEU A 89 5.99 -10.68 -8.06
CA LEU A 89 5.60 -10.13 -6.75
C LEU A 89 6.79 -10.00 -5.80
N LEU A 90 7.61 -11.04 -5.67
CA LEU A 90 8.77 -11.01 -4.77
C LEU A 90 9.80 -10.00 -5.24
N THR A 91 10.08 -9.93 -6.54
CA THR A 91 11.00 -8.94 -7.12
C THR A 91 10.50 -7.53 -6.85
N LYS A 92 9.20 -7.28 -6.99
CA LYS A 92 8.59 -5.98 -6.70
C LYS A 92 8.70 -5.60 -5.24
N VAL A 93 8.34 -6.50 -4.33
CA VAL A 93 8.36 -6.24 -2.88
C VAL A 93 9.80 -6.02 -2.39
N CYS A 94 10.79 -6.65 -3.01
CA CYS A 94 12.20 -6.49 -2.67
C CYS A 94 12.91 -5.38 -3.46
N GLN A 95 12.24 -4.68 -4.38
CA GLN A 95 12.90 -3.79 -5.36
C GLN A 95 13.70 -2.66 -4.71
N TYR A 96 13.25 -2.19 -3.53
CA TYR A 96 13.87 -1.08 -2.79
C TYR A 96 14.79 -1.54 -1.66
N ASN A 97 15.08 -2.83 -1.56
CA ASN A 97 16.03 -3.33 -0.56
C ASN A 97 17.43 -2.78 -0.87
N SER A 98 18.08 -2.14 0.10
CA SER A 98 19.43 -1.57 -0.03
C SER A 98 20.51 -2.61 -0.33
N HIS A 99 20.30 -3.87 0.06
CA HIS A 99 21.29 -4.95 -0.02
C HIS A 99 21.05 -5.94 -1.16
N ARG A 100 20.39 -5.53 -2.25
CA ARG A 100 20.18 -6.42 -3.39
C ARG A 100 21.48 -6.84 -4.06
N LEU A 101 21.58 -8.11 -4.40
CA LEU A 101 22.70 -8.64 -5.17
C LEU A 101 22.59 -8.19 -6.63
N LYS A 102 23.75 -7.87 -7.21
CA LYS A 102 23.87 -7.62 -8.67
C LYS A 102 24.09 -8.91 -9.46
N GLN A 103 24.62 -9.93 -8.80
CA GLN A 103 24.92 -11.23 -9.40
C GLN A 103 24.44 -12.37 -8.51
N TYR A 104 24.03 -13.47 -9.13
CA TYR A 104 23.54 -14.68 -8.48
C TYR A 104 24.06 -15.93 -9.19
N HIS A 105 23.81 -17.10 -8.62
CA HIS A 105 24.11 -18.39 -9.24
C HIS A 105 22.85 -19.02 -9.81
N PRO A 106 22.71 -19.20 -11.14
CA PRO A 106 21.54 -19.87 -11.73
C PRO A 106 21.42 -21.34 -11.35
N GLY A 107 22.56 -22.01 -11.16
CA GLY A 107 22.63 -23.40 -10.76
C GLY A 107 22.56 -23.58 -9.25
N ALA A 108 22.10 -24.75 -8.78
CA ALA A 108 22.08 -25.04 -7.35
C ALA A 108 23.46 -25.41 -6.79
N TYR A 109 23.67 -25.16 -5.49
CA TYR A 109 24.82 -25.69 -4.75
C TYR A 109 24.56 -27.13 -4.29
N ILE A 110 25.28 -28.10 -4.90
CA ILE A 110 25.11 -29.55 -4.68
C ILE A 110 26.50 -30.19 -4.71
N ASN A 111 26.76 -31.18 -3.84
CA ASN A 111 28.04 -31.89 -3.76
C ASN A 111 29.26 -30.95 -3.59
N SER A 112 29.10 -29.92 -2.75
CA SER A 112 30.14 -28.93 -2.43
C SER A 112 30.63 -28.11 -3.63
N HIS A 113 29.82 -27.96 -4.67
CA HIS A 113 30.08 -27.00 -5.74
C HIS A 113 28.80 -26.43 -6.33
N TRP A 114 28.91 -25.25 -6.94
CA TRP A 114 27.83 -24.66 -7.74
C TRP A 114 27.70 -25.40 -9.07
N GLN A 115 26.48 -25.74 -9.50
CA GLN A 115 26.29 -26.44 -10.77
C GLN A 115 26.59 -25.57 -12.00
N CYS A 116 26.37 -24.26 -11.91
CA CYS A 116 26.57 -23.28 -12.98
C CYS A 116 28.05 -22.96 -13.26
N CYS A 117 28.83 -22.60 -12.24
CA CYS A 117 30.22 -22.13 -12.41
C CYS A 117 31.28 -23.07 -11.79
N LYS A 118 30.86 -24.18 -11.18
CA LYS A 118 31.72 -25.14 -10.47
C LYS A 118 32.53 -24.58 -9.30
N ALA A 119 32.23 -23.37 -8.82
CA ALA A 119 32.85 -22.82 -7.63
C ALA A 119 32.57 -23.70 -6.39
N GLY A 120 33.62 -24.00 -5.62
CA GLY A 120 33.57 -24.93 -4.48
C GLY A 120 33.13 -24.33 -3.13
N CYS A 121 32.81 -23.03 -3.11
CA CYS A 121 32.38 -22.31 -1.91
C CYS A 121 30.92 -21.87 -2.07
N GLU A 122 30.05 -22.21 -1.11
CA GLU A 122 28.64 -21.80 -1.10
C GLU A 122 28.49 -20.27 -1.01
N GLN A 123 29.47 -19.57 -0.44
CA GLN A 123 29.49 -18.10 -0.32
C GLN A 123 30.19 -17.41 -1.49
N ALA A 124 30.55 -18.14 -2.56
CA ALA A 124 31.17 -17.53 -3.74
C ALA A 124 30.24 -16.48 -4.38
N PRO A 125 30.79 -15.37 -4.90
CA PRO A 125 30.01 -14.36 -5.61
C PRO A 125 29.27 -14.98 -6.80
N GLY A 126 28.07 -14.47 -7.10
CA GLY A 126 27.24 -14.97 -8.19
C GLY A 126 27.94 -14.91 -9.55
N CYS A 127 27.65 -15.87 -10.43
CA CYS A 127 28.25 -15.94 -11.77
C CYS A 127 27.38 -15.35 -12.90
N SER A 128 26.13 -14.98 -12.62
CA SER A 128 25.20 -14.39 -13.60
C SER A 128 24.59 -13.11 -13.05
N ALA A 129 24.29 -12.15 -13.92
CA ALA A 129 23.61 -10.91 -13.50
C ALA A 129 22.17 -11.20 -13.07
N VAL A 130 21.73 -10.57 -11.97
CA VAL A 130 20.34 -10.61 -11.52
C VAL A 130 19.46 -9.89 -12.54
N SER A 131 18.27 -10.41 -12.79
CA SER A 131 17.30 -9.79 -13.68
C SER A 131 16.90 -8.42 -13.11
N ASN A 132 17.19 -7.37 -13.87
CA ASN A 132 16.64 -6.05 -13.60
C ASN A 132 15.20 -6.06 -14.09
N MET A 133 14.28 -6.32 -13.17
CA MET A 133 12.88 -6.22 -13.52
C MET A 133 12.49 -4.75 -13.53
N GLU A 134 12.36 -4.18 -14.73
CA GLU A 134 11.44 -3.09 -14.99
C GLU A 134 10.03 -3.67 -14.77
N CYS A 135 9.60 -3.75 -13.50
CA CYS A 135 8.26 -4.20 -13.17
C CYS A 135 7.25 -3.14 -13.64
N ASP A 136 6.89 -3.15 -14.92
CA ASP A 136 5.59 -2.66 -15.40
C ASP A 136 4.50 -3.69 -15.06
N LEU A 137 4.50 -4.14 -13.80
CA LEU A 137 3.28 -4.68 -13.22
C LEU A 137 2.35 -3.48 -13.14
N LYS A 138 1.54 -3.30 -14.17
CA LYS A 138 0.32 -2.50 -14.10
C LYS A 138 -0.58 -3.16 -13.06
N ILE A 139 -0.26 -2.95 -11.78
CA ILE A 139 -1.26 -2.98 -10.73
C ILE A 139 -2.27 -1.98 -11.26
N HIS A 140 -3.40 -2.49 -11.73
CA HIS A 140 -4.45 -1.68 -12.30
C HIS A 140 -5.09 -0.96 -11.12
N ILE A 141 -4.38 0.04 -10.60
CA ILE A 141 -4.86 0.94 -9.58
C ILE A 141 -5.96 1.71 -10.29
N ASP A 142 -7.20 1.33 -10.00
CA ASP A 142 -8.36 2.11 -10.37
C ASP A 142 -8.23 3.46 -9.68
N SER A 143 -7.70 4.42 -10.42
CA SER A 143 -7.29 5.72 -9.89
C SER A 143 -8.50 6.49 -9.39
N ASP A 144 -9.66 6.28 -10.02
CA ASP A 144 -10.92 6.89 -9.62
C ASP A 144 -11.39 6.29 -8.28
N ARG A 145 -11.33 4.96 -8.14
CA ARG A 145 -11.71 4.29 -6.89
C ARG A 145 -10.79 4.63 -5.72
N GLU A 146 -9.48 4.65 -5.93
CA GLU A 146 -8.53 4.99 -4.86
C GLU A 146 -8.61 6.49 -4.49
N MET A 147 -8.86 7.37 -5.47
CA MET A 147 -9.12 8.78 -5.19
C MET A 147 -10.39 8.98 -4.36
N GLU A 148 -11.47 8.26 -4.68
CA GLU A 148 -12.70 8.28 -3.89
C GLU A 148 -12.48 7.79 -2.46
N ARG A 149 -11.71 6.70 -2.31
CA ARG A 149 -11.34 6.15 -0.99
C ARG A 149 -10.55 7.15 -0.16
N LEU A 150 -9.56 7.82 -0.76
CA LEU A 150 -8.78 8.87 -0.10
C LEU A 150 -9.67 10.04 0.30
N TYR A 151 -10.54 10.50 -0.60
CA TYR A 151 -11.49 11.57 -0.33
C TYR A 151 -12.40 11.23 0.85
N ALA A 152 -13.04 10.05 0.85
CA ALA A 152 -13.90 9.59 1.93
C ALA A 152 -13.17 9.57 3.28
N LEU A 153 -11.95 8.98 3.31
CA LEU A 153 -11.13 8.93 4.51
C LEU A 153 -10.79 10.32 5.06
N LEU A 154 -10.42 11.25 4.18
CA LEU A 154 -10.09 12.62 4.56
C LEU A 154 -11.32 13.32 5.14
N MET A 155 -12.48 13.22 4.48
CA MET A 155 -13.73 13.83 4.94
C MET A 155 -14.23 13.26 6.27
N ASP A 156 -14.15 11.94 6.46
CA ASP A 156 -14.54 11.28 7.72
C ASP A 156 -13.68 11.76 8.91
N ASN A 157 -12.43 12.14 8.65
CA ASN A 157 -11.48 12.60 9.67
C ASN A 157 -11.35 14.12 9.76
N MET A 158 -12.13 14.90 8.98
CA MET A 158 -12.04 16.37 8.98
C MET A 158 -12.28 16.98 10.35
N ALA A 159 -13.31 16.53 11.07
CA ALA A 159 -13.61 17.05 12.40
C ALA A 159 -12.46 16.82 13.42
N SER A 160 -11.69 15.73 13.24
CA SER A 160 -10.51 15.46 14.06
C SER A 160 -9.34 16.37 13.68
N LEU A 161 -9.15 16.65 12.40
CA LEU A 161 -8.15 17.59 11.90
C LEU A 161 -8.44 19.03 12.35
N GLU A 162 -9.69 19.47 12.34
CA GLU A 162 -10.11 20.79 12.84
C GLU A 162 -9.88 20.94 14.35
N LYS A 163 -10.25 19.91 15.14
CA LYS A 163 -9.95 19.90 16.58
C LYS A 163 -8.46 19.99 16.87
N LEU A 164 -7.66 19.26 16.10
CA LEU A 164 -6.20 19.29 16.20
C LEU A 164 -5.65 20.68 15.84
N HIS A 165 -6.18 21.28 14.78
CA HIS A 165 -5.82 22.63 14.35
C HIS A 165 -6.14 23.68 15.43
N SER A 166 -7.34 23.67 16.00
CA SER A 166 -7.73 24.56 17.12
C SER A 166 -6.89 24.34 18.39
N ALA A 167 -6.49 23.09 18.67
CA ALA A 167 -5.61 22.77 19.78
C ALA A 167 -4.19 23.34 19.57
N CYS A 168 -3.64 23.22 18.36
CA CYS A 168 -2.36 23.85 18.01
C CYS A 168 -2.43 25.38 18.05
N GLU A 169 -3.53 25.97 17.57
CA GLU A 169 -3.76 27.43 17.64
C GLU A 169 -3.79 27.93 19.08
N SER A 170 -4.55 27.24 19.95
CA SER A 170 -4.66 27.58 21.37
C SER A 170 -3.31 27.45 22.09
N ALA A 171 -2.54 26.40 21.77
CA ALA A 171 -1.21 26.20 22.33
C ALA A 171 -0.23 27.32 21.94
N MET A 172 -0.29 27.82 20.70
CA MET A 172 0.51 28.96 20.25
C MET A 172 0.21 30.26 21.02
N HIS A 173 -1.02 30.44 21.50
CA HIS A 173 -1.44 31.64 22.24
C HIS A 173 -1.16 31.57 23.75
N ILE A 174 -1.16 30.37 24.33
CA ILE A 174 -1.10 30.18 25.79
C ILE A 174 0.34 29.95 26.27
N ASP A 175 1.22 29.34 25.48
CA ASP A 175 2.60 29.04 25.92
C ASP A 175 3.60 29.02 24.75
N LYS A 176 4.62 29.89 24.81
CA LYS A 176 5.70 29.91 23.80
C LYS A 176 6.58 28.65 23.86
N ASN A 177 6.43 27.81 24.89
CA ASN A 177 7.18 26.58 25.11
C ASN A 177 6.28 25.32 25.22
N GLY A 178 4.97 25.40 24.93
CA GLY A 178 4.04 24.30 25.13
C GLY A 178 4.15 23.21 24.07
N GLU A 179 4.73 22.05 24.40
CA GLU A 179 4.66 20.86 23.54
C GLU A 179 3.21 20.35 23.48
N VAL A 180 2.65 20.22 22.27
CA VAL A 180 1.35 19.56 22.07
C VAL A 180 1.61 18.06 21.91
N SER A 181 1.27 17.28 22.93
CA SER A 181 1.43 15.82 22.92
C SER A 181 0.13 15.13 22.53
N ILE A 182 0.13 14.40 21.40
CA ILE A 182 -1.03 13.65 20.93
C ILE A 182 -0.59 12.23 20.59
N GLY A 183 -1.19 11.25 21.26
CA GLY A 183 -0.87 9.83 21.05
C GLY A 183 0.60 9.46 21.34
N GLY A 184 1.28 10.23 22.20
CA GLY A 184 2.71 10.02 22.52
C GLY A 184 3.69 10.69 21.56
N VAL A 185 3.21 11.51 20.63
CA VAL A 185 4.06 12.30 19.72
C VAL A 185 4.05 13.76 20.17
N ASN A 186 5.23 14.30 20.46
CA ASN A 186 5.41 15.73 20.74
C ASN A 186 5.51 16.50 19.42
N LEU A 187 4.64 17.49 19.26
CA LEU A 187 4.55 18.31 18.08
C LEU A 187 5.00 19.75 18.40
N ASP A 188 5.81 20.33 17.52
CA ASP A 188 6.04 21.78 17.50
C ASP A 188 4.73 22.46 17.09
N PRO A 189 4.09 23.27 17.96
CA PRO A 189 2.79 23.87 17.68
C PRO A 189 2.80 24.76 16.44
N ALA A 190 3.88 25.51 16.17
CA ALA A 190 3.93 26.47 15.08
C ALA A 190 4.08 25.80 13.71
N ILE A 191 4.96 24.81 13.61
CA ILE A 191 5.16 24.03 12.37
C ILE A 191 3.94 23.15 12.11
N SER A 192 3.37 22.55 13.16
CA SER A 192 2.19 21.69 13.04
C SER A 192 0.96 22.49 12.64
N TYR A 193 0.72 23.66 13.22
CA TYR A 193 -0.38 24.55 12.84
C TYR A 193 -0.31 24.95 11.36
N LYS A 194 0.88 25.36 10.87
CA LYS A 194 1.08 25.72 9.45
C LYS A 194 0.83 24.53 8.52
N SER A 195 1.32 23.35 8.90
CA SER A 195 1.15 22.13 8.11
C SER A 195 -0.32 21.68 8.08
N LEU A 196 -0.99 21.71 9.23
CA LEU A 196 -2.42 21.38 9.35
C LEU A 196 -3.28 22.34 8.55
N ASN A 197 -3.00 23.64 8.61
CA ASN A 197 -3.67 24.63 7.75
C ASN A 197 -3.54 24.30 6.27
N SER A 198 -2.34 23.96 5.81
CA SER A 198 -2.10 23.59 4.42
C SER A 198 -2.85 22.31 4.03
N VAL A 199 -2.91 21.32 4.92
CA VAL A 199 -3.62 20.06 4.70
C VAL A 199 -5.13 20.29 4.64
N ILE A 200 -5.70 21.01 5.62
CA ILE A 200 -7.12 21.37 5.65
C ILE A 200 -7.52 22.13 4.39
N ALA A 201 -6.74 23.15 3.99
CA ALA A 201 -7.00 23.91 2.77
C ALA A 201 -7.00 23.01 1.52
N SER A 202 -6.05 22.06 1.44
CA SER A 202 -5.97 21.11 0.33
C SER A 202 -7.16 20.15 0.30
N ILE A 203 -7.62 19.67 1.47
CA ILE A 203 -8.81 18.81 1.57
C ILE A 203 -10.07 19.57 1.16
N MET A 204 -10.22 20.83 1.59
CA MET A 204 -11.34 21.67 1.19
C MET A 204 -11.36 21.92 -0.32
N GLN A 205 -10.19 22.16 -0.93
CA GLN A 205 -10.08 22.29 -2.38
C GLN A 205 -10.48 21.00 -3.10
N LEU A 206 -10.00 19.84 -2.62
CA LEU A 206 -10.36 18.54 -3.16
C LEU A 206 -11.87 18.29 -3.04
N HIS A 207 -12.47 18.60 -1.88
CA HIS A 207 -13.91 18.49 -1.65
C HIS A 207 -14.73 19.35 -2.62
N GLN A 208 -14.27 20.59 -2.87
CA GLN A 208 -14.94 21.47 -3.82
C GLN A 208 -14.89 20.94 -5.25
N GLU A 209 -13.74 20.41 -5.68
CA GLU A 209 -13.59 19.81 -7.00
C GLU A 209 -14.41 18.52 -7.15
N HIS A 210 -14.47 17.70 -6.10
CA HIS A 210 -15.30 16.50 -6.06
C HIS A 210 -16.79 16.87 -6.22
N LYS A 211 -17.28 17.87 -5.48
CA LYS A 211 -18.65 18.40 -5.65
C LYS A 211 -18.90 18.94 -7.06
N ASN A 212 -17.95 19.70 -7.60
CA ASN A 212 -18.04 20.23 -8.96
C ASN A 212 -18.11 19.10 -10.00
N HIS A 213 -17.34 18.02 -9.80
CA HIS A 213 -17.40 16.82 -10.63
C HIS A 213 -18.77 16.12 -10.54
N GLN A 214 -19.28 15.85 -9.33
CA GLN A 214 -20.60 15.23 -9.15
C GLN A 214 -21.73 16.04 -9.80
N ARG A 215 -21.71 17.38 -9.65
CA ARG A 215 -22.68 18.28 -10.31
C ARG A 215 -22.58 18.21 -11.83
N ARG A 216 -21.36 18.18 -12.39
CA ARG A 216 -21.15 18.01 -13.84
C ARG A 216 -21.66 16.67 -14.33
N LEU A 217 -21.39 15.61 -13.58
CA LEU A 217 -21.82 14.25 -13.89
C LEU A 217 -23.35 14.17 -13.96
N LEU A 218 -24.06 14.67 -12.94
CA LEU A 218 -25.53 14.76 -12.96
C LEU A 218 -26.06 15.56 -14.17
N ARG A 219 -25.49 16.74 -14.46
CA ARG A 219 -25.93 17.54 -15.61
C ARG A 219 -25.77 16.80 -16.95
N SER A 220 -24.79 15.91 -17.04
CA SER A 220 -24.51 15.13 -18.25
C SER A 220 -25.33 13.85 -18.36
N LEU A 221 -25.90 13.37 -17.25
CA LEU A 221 -26.58 12.08 -17.17
C LEU A 221 -27.99 12.17 -17.74
N LYS A 222 -28.24 11.36 -18.77
CA LYS A 222 -29.53 11.23 -19.44
C LYS A 222 -30.17 9.91 -19.07
N TYR A 223 -31.43 9.95 -18.65
CA TYR A 223 -32.21 8.74 -18.35
C TYR A 223 -32.28 7.83 -19.58
N GLY A 224 -32.00 6.54 -19.42
CA GLY A 224 -31.92 5.56 -20.50
C GLY A 224 -30.60 5.55 -21.29
N SER A 225 -29.58 6.28 -20.82
CA SER A 225 -28.22 6.21 -21.37
C SER A 225 -27.45 4.98 -20.84
N LYS A 226 -26.27 4.69 -21.43
CA LYS A 226 -25.38 3.63 -20.92
C LYS A 226 -24.94 3.87 -19.47
N GLN A 227 -24.88 5.13 -19.03
CA GLN A 227 -24.48 5.54 -17.69
C GLN A 227 -25.66 5.68 -16.71
N ALA A 228 -26.91 5.61 -17.19
CA ALA A 228 -28.13 5.55 -16.36
C ALA A 228 -29.19 4.66 -17.05
N PRO A 229 -29.00 3.32 -16.99
CA PRO A 229 -29.91 2.36 -17.61
C PRO A 229 -31.33 2.45 -17.03
N ILE A 230 -32.33 2.06 -17.83
CA ILE A 230 -33.72 2.01 -17.36
C ILE A 230 -33.81 0.97 -16.24
N GLY A 231 -34.24 1.40 -15.05
CA GLY A 231 -34.37 0.55 -13.86
C GLY A 231 -33.17 0.56 -12.91
N ASP A 232 -32.16 1.41 -13.13
CA ASP A 232 -31.06 1.64 -12.17
C ASP A 232 -31.32 2.90 -11.32
N ASP A 233 -31.58 2.70 -10.03
CA ASP A 233 -31.87 3.77 -9.06
C ASP A 233 -30.60 4.47 -8.52
N ASN A 234 -29.40 4.03 -8.90
CA ASN A 234 -28.14 4.63 -8.44
C ASN A 234 -28.05 6.14 -8.72
N TYR A 235 -28.68 6.60 -9.82
CA TYR A 235 -28.72 8.01 -10.17
C TYR A 235 -29.55 8.85 -9.17
N LEU A 236 -30.58 8.27 -8.55
CA LEU A 236 -31.38 8.92 -7.51
C LEU A 236 -30.62 9.06 -6.19
N LEU A 237 -29.75 8.10 -5.88
CA LEU A 237 -28.84 8.16 -4.73
C LEU A 237 -27.77 9.27 -4.92
N LEU A 238 -27.28 9.44 -6.14
CA LEU A 238 -26.35 10.52 -6.47
C LEU A 238 -27.02 11.91 -6.39
N ALA A 239 -28.28 12.04 -6.83
CA ALA A 239 -29.03 13.28 -6.69
C ALA A 239 -29.32 13.64 -5.21
N SER A 240 -29.81 12.67 -4.44
CA SER A 240 -30.17 12.87 -3.03
C SER A 240 -28.97 13.10 -2.09
N SER A 241 -27.79 12.56 -2.41
CA SER A 241 -26.56 12.81 -1.64
C SER A 241 -26.07 14.25 -1.79
N ILE A 242 -26.29 14.90 -2.94
CA ILE A 242 -25.97 16.33 -3.12
C ILE A 242 -26.96 17.21 -2.36
N ASP A 243 -28.26 16.92 -2.44
CA ASP A 243 -29.31 17.69 -1.77
C ASP A 243 -29.13 17.71 -0.24
N LYS A 244 -28.74 16.57 0.35
CA LYS A 244 -28.44 16.46 1.79
C LYS A 244 -27.22 17.30 2.21
N VAL A 245 -26.23 17.42 1.34
CA VAL A 245 -25.00 18.15 1.62
C VAL A 245 -25.17 19.66 1.41
N ASP A 246 -25.95 20.10 0.42
CA ASP A 246 -26.27 21.51 0.20
C ASP A 246 -27.23 22.07 1.27
N ALA A 247 -28.12 21.23 1.82
CA ALA A 247 -28.95 21.58 2.97
C ALA A 247 -28.14 21.77 4.27
N GLY A 248 -27.08 20.97 4.49
CA GLY A 248 -26.18 21.11 5.65
C GLY A 248 -25.38 22.42 5.66
N ASN A 249 -25.07 22.97 4.49
CA ASN A 249 -24.33 24.24 4.36
C ASN A 249 -25.23 25.48 4.51
N SER A 250 -26.52 25.37 4.21
CA SER A 250 -27.49 26.48 4.29
C SER A 250 -27.93 26.77 5.74
N ALA A 251 -27.84 25.79 6.64
CA ALA A 251 -28.15 25.96 8.06
C ALA A 251 -27.04 26.69 8.86
N GLY A 252 -25.83 26.81 8.29
CA GLY A 252 -24.68 27.46 8.93
C GLY A 252 -24.53 28.96 8.64
N SER A 253 -25.17 29.49 7.60
CA SER A 253 -25.00 30.88 7.14
C SER A 253 -26.08 31.86 7.62
N ASP A 254 -27.17 31.39 8.25
CA ASP A 254 -28.35 32.22 8.54
C ASP A 254 -28.40 32.84 9.96
N LYS A 255 -27.32 32.72 10.75
CA LYS A 255 -27.25 33.34 12.10
C LYS A 255 -26.63 34.74 12.15
N SER A 256 -26.23 35.31 11.01
CA SER A 256 -25.53 36.60 10.97
C SER A 256 -26.27 37.66 10.15
N MET A 257 -27.58 37.82 10.33
CA MET A 257 -28.26 39.03 9.86
C MET A 257 -29.54 39.38 10.65
N GLN A 258 -29.42 39.53 11.97
CA GLN A 258 -30.37 40.33 12.75
C GLN A 258 -29.62 41.12 13.82
N MET A 259 -29.30 42.39 13.54
CA MET A 259 -29.32 43.51 14.49
C MET A 259 -28.78 44.77 13.79
N ALA A 260 -29.69 45.60 13.29
CA ALA A 260 -29.55 47.07 13.25
C ALA A 260 -30.74 47.69 12.49
N ARG A 261 -31.89 47.81 13.14
CA ARG A 261 -32.81 48.91 12.82
C ARG A 261 -32.92 49.80 14.04
N LYS A 262 -32.15 50.89 13.99
CA LYS A 262 -32.21 52.01 14.92
C LYS A 262 -33.62 52.61 14.87
N THR A 263 -34.15 52.83 16.06
CA THR A 263 -35.30 53.67 16.34
C THR A 263 -34.98 55.12 15.99
N SER A 264 -35.87 55.80 15.27
CA SER A 264 -36.00 57.25 15.32
C SER A 264 -37.47 57.61 15.16
N SER A 265 -38.08 57.88 16.31
CA SER A 265 -39.32 58.64 16.44
C SER A 265 -39.11 60.08 15.96
N SER A 266 -40.10 60.64 15.27
CA SER A 266 -40.76 61.88 15.74
C SER A 266 -42.00 62.21 14.91
N PRO A 267 -42.95 62.98 15.50
CA PRO A 267 -44.34 63.07 15.06
C PRO A 267 -44.65 64.37 14.30
N VAL A 268 -45.68 64.35 13.45
CA VAL A 268 -46.81 65.31 13.41
C VAL A 268 -48.02 64.56 12.86
#